data_AF-A0AAW0A778-F1
#
_entry.id   AF-A0AAW0A778-F1
#
_cell.length_a   1.000
_cell.length_b   1.000
_cell.length_c   1.000
_cell.angle_alpha   90.00
_cell.angle_beta   90.00
_cell.angle_gamma   90.00
#
_symmetry.space_group_name_H-M   'P 1'
#
loop_
_entity.id
_entity.type
_entity.pdbx_description
1 polymer ?
#
loop_
_entity_poly.entity_id
_entity_poly.type
_entity_poly.pdbx_seq_one_letter_code
_entity_poly.pdbx_strand_id
1 'polypeptide(L)'
;MPEQQALQIFAARVRKALLQAYLNSGLMAEGVLYIFPRTWAEGTSAKAYSSFSADIGDYTSDLEPTSVPHVDEHDASKMKEGAVGRFLLTKERKSGPIHVAVRGKCLAISAGYHILVCHFGLEGEVLTIPRFIYDQVIARSVPGNNPNAAKAERLRSFLIPRKYIDPGAREDNSLYKVNILAAVVMEEDAFIVVDFARITQVHVVSGSRFWTEEDMSPGSETWETRLWSRFKGGPDWVCEPDAALEELDEWRQEVLEKATHTPIIDVLLDANGPGGGVGQHLANDLLFCCALHPDTPANVLCADDDLYGSLRDTFPSFMAKFSSKTYFARCGSTPNTRNPFSFNLTSDTNFLRGYVQVYRKEEARVPAALYDLYQSRGLLDPQHTMGTPYTRGWVPTDKQFKLLPVRFFEGGANKRYHVIRAKPPSTWPVAYITPYTFNDVTRAGFCTTLGPASFKEPMRNKLDTEAIAAMRKGKPGRPKKVRTGERGRPRKPLTMATIERISAIPRSVKRTKVHVEEDKENAEGGLEDVVPTRRYSTRSGKN
;
A
#
# COMPACT_ATOMS: atom_id res chain seq x y z
N MET A 1 5.85 -0.24 0.60
CA MET A 1 5.49 -1.65 0.38
C MET A 1 4.00 -1.71 0.20
N PRO A 2 3.49 -2.31 -0.89
CA PRO A 2 2.12 -2.78 -0.91
C PRO A 2 1.96 -3.75 0.24
N GLU A 3 1.15 -3.35 1.20
CA GLU A 3 0.69 -4.22 2.26
C GLU A 3 -0.67 -4.80 1.84
N GLN A 4 -1.20 -5.74 2.62
CA GLN A 4 -2.36 -6.56 2.26
C GLN A 4 -3.53 -5.77 1.65
N GLN A 5 -3.83 -4.57 2.16
CA GLN A 5 -4.91 -3.72 1.64
C GLN A 5 -4.74 -3.30 0.18
N ALA A 6 -3.50 -3.02 -0.26
CA ALA A 6 -3.25 -2.68 -1.65
C ALA A 6 -3.43 -3.91 -2.56
N LEU A 7 -2.99 -5.08 -2.10
CA LEU A 7 -3.16 -6.34 -2.83
C LEU A 7 -4.63 -6.73 -2.98
N GLN A 8 -5.46 -6.49 -1.96
CA GLN A 8 -6.91 -6.70 -2.07
C GLN A 8 -7.54 -5.86 -3.19
N ILE A 9 -7.04 -4.63 -3.41
CA ILE A 9 -7.49 -3.78 -4.52
C ILE A 9 -7.01 -4.31 -5.87
N PHE A 10 -5.77 -4.80 -5.95
CA PHE A 10 -5.26 -5.42 -7.17
C PHE A 10 -6.08 -6.65 -7.55
N ALA A 11 -6.33 -7.55 -6.59
CA ALA A 11 -7.19 -8.71 -6.80
C ALA A 11 -8.62 -8.32 -7.19
N ALA A 12 -9.22 -7.31 -6.54
CA ALA A 12 -10.55 -6.82 -6.89
C ALA A 12 -10.61 -6.25 -8.32
N ARG A 13 -9.54 -5.58 -8.79
CA ARG A 13 -9.45 -5.08 -10.17
C ARG A 13 -9.34 -6.22 -11.18
N VAL A 14 -8.55 -7.26 -10.88
CA VAL A 14 -8.47 -8.48 -11.70
C VAL A 14 -9.85 -9.14 -11.78
N ARG A 15 -10.50 -9.45 -10.63
CA ARG A 15 -11.84 -10.05 -10.59
C ARG A 15 -12.88 -9.24 -11.38
N LYS A 16 -12.83 -7.90 -11.27
CA LYS A 16 -13.72 -7.02 -12.02
C LYS A 16 -13.50 -7.14 -13.54
N ALA A 17 -12.25 -7.22 -13.99
CA ALA A 17 -11.94 -7.39 -15.40
C ALA A 17 -12.41 -8.76 -15.93
N LEU A 18 -12.18 -9.83 -15.16
CA LEU A 18 -12.67 -11.17 -15.49
C LEU A 18 -14.20 -11.23 -15.59
N LEU A 19 -14.90 -10.61 -14.63
CA LEU A 19 -16.36 -10.49 -14.67
C LEU A 19 -16.82 -9.70 -15.91
N GLN A 20 -16.15 -8.61 -16.25
CA GLN A 20 -16.51 -7.82 -17.43
C GLN A 20 -16.30 -8.61 -18.73
N ALA A 21 -15.22 -9.39 -18.82
CA ALA A 21 -14.99 -10.28 -19.95
C ALA A 21 -16.11 -11.32 -20.07
N TYR A 22 -16.48 -11.99 -18.97
CA TYR A 22 -17.60 -12.93 -18.93
C TYR A 22 -18.92 -12.29 -19.36
N LEU A 23 -19.22 -11.08 -18.87
CA LEU A 23 -20.44 -10.36 -19.26
C LEU A 23 -20.47 -9.98 -20.75
N ASN A 24 -19.30 -9.81 -21.38
CA ASN A 24 -19.20 -9.45 -22.79
C ASN A 24 -19.28 -10.67 -23.73
N SER A 25 -18.66 -11.79 -23.35
CA SER A 25 -18.52 -12.98 -24.22
C SER A 25 -19.43 -14.16 -23.83
N GLY A 26 -19.92 -14.20 -22.59
CA GLY A 26 -20.59 -15.38 -22.01
C GLY A 26 -19.64 -16.52 -21.63
N LEU A 27 -18.32 -16.34 -21.79
CA LEU A 27 -17.29 -17.34 -21.53
C LEU A 27 -16.38 -16.89 -20.39
N MET A 28 -15.87 -17.85 -19.61
CA MET A 28 -14.85 -17.55 -18.61
C MET A 28 -13.60 -17.02 -19.31
N ALA A 29 -13.02 -15.96 -18.74
CA ALA A 29 -11.82 -15.38 -19.28
C ALA A 29 -10.64 -16.34 -19.14
N GLU A 30 -9.97 -16.59 -20.26
CA GLU A 30 -8.75 -17.34 -20.30
C GLU A 30 -7.58 -16.42 -20.64
N GLY A 31 -6.37 -16.84 -20.26
CA GLY A 31 -5.17 -16.15 -20.69
C GLY A 31 -3.91 -16.97 -20.51
N VAL A 32 -2.81 -16.31 -20.83
CA VAL A 32 -1.48 -16.91 -20.95
C VAL A 32 -0.49 -16.14 -20.09
N LEU A 33 0.34 -16.86 -19.33
CA LEU A 33 1.44 -16.28 -18.56
C LEU A 33 2.66 -15.98 -19.45
N TYR A 34 3.14 -14.75 -19.37
CA TYR A 34 4.40 -14.29 -19.95
C TYR A 34 5.33 -13.76 -18.85
N ILE A 35 6.63 -13.99 -19.03
CA ILE A 35 7.69 -13.45 -18.16
C ILE A 35 8.68 -12.62 -18.98
N PHE A 36 9.30 -11.63 -18.34
CA PHE A 36 10.25 -10.73 -18.99
C PHE A 36 11.58 -10.62 -18.23
N PRO A 37 12.43 -11.66 -18.27
CA PRO A 37 13.70 -11.67 -17.55
C PRO A 37 14.59 -10.44 -17.73
N ARG A 38 14.56 -9.81 -18.92
CA ARG A 38 15.31 -8.58 -19.22
C ARG A 38 15.02 -7.44 -18.24
N THR A 39 13.83 -7.41 -17.63
CA THR A 39 13.44 -6.38 -16.65
C THR A 39 13.78 -6.74 -15.20
N TRP A 40 14.20 -7.98 -14.92
CA TRP A 40 14.53 -8.41 -13.56
C TRP A 40 15.82 -7.78 -13.05
N ALA A 41 15.92 -7.64 -11.74
CA ALA A 41 17.15 -7.16 -11.12
C ALA A 41 18.30 -8.15 -11.34
N GLU A 42 19.51 -7.61 -11.39
CA GLU A 42 20.74 -8.40 -11.33
C GLU A 42 21.28 -8.32 -9.90
N GLY A 43 21.47 -9.47 -9.27
CA GLY A 43 22.24 -9.56 -8.04
C GLY A 43 23.66 -9.01 -8.20
N THR A 44 24.30 -8.69 -7.08
CA THR A 44 25.71 -8.32 -7.05
C THR A 44 26.54 -9.52 -6.59
N SER A 45 27.87 -9.45 -6.80
CA SER A 45 28.79 -10.45 -6.22
C SER A 45 28.67 -10.54 -4.69
N ALA A 46 28.36 -9.41 -4.03
CA ALA A 46 28.16 -9.34 -2.58
C ALA A 46 26.79 -9.88 -2.12
N LYS A 47 25.77 -9.85 -2.99
CA LYS A 47 24.42 -10.34 -2.67
C LYS A 47 23.77 -10.92 -3.92
N ALA A 48 23.82 -12.24 -4.04
CA ALA A 48 23.03 -12.96 -5.04
C ALA A 48 21.55 -12.65 -4.79
N TYR A 49 20.93 -11.97 -5.76
CA TYR A 49 19.53 -11.59 -5.73
C TYR A 49 18.90 -12.06 -7.04
N SER A 50 17.80 -12.80 -6.92
CA SER A 50 16.96 -13.19 -8.06
C SER A 50 15.56 -12.64 -7.83
N SER A 51 15.02 -11.95 -8.83
CA SER A 51 13.59 -11.58 -8.86
C SER A 51 12.70 -12.78 -9.19
N PHE A 52 13.26 -13.95 -9.52
CA PHE A 52 12.49 -15.09 -10.02
C PHE A 52 12.86 -16.42 -9.35
N SER A 53 11.85 -17.24 -9.15
CA SER A 53 11.96 -18.67 -8.82
C SER A 53 10.76 -19.41 -9.44
N ALA A 54 10.82 -20.73 -9.54
CA ALA A 54 9.65 -21.53 -9.90
C ALA A 54 9.63 -22.86 -9.16
N ASP A 55 8.43 -23.37 -8.91
CA ASP A 55 8.13 -24.76 -8.58
C ASP A 55 7.45 -25.39 -9.80
N ILE A 56 8.12 -26.38 -10.39
CA ILE A 56 7.58 -27.10 -11.55
C ILE A 56 6.66 -28.25 -11.15
N GLY A 57 6.68 -28.69 -9.88
CA GLY A 57 5.86 -29.81 -9.40
C GLY A 57 5.82 -31.00 -10.34
N ASP A 58 4.60 -31.39 -10.72
CA ASP A 58 4.26 -32.46 -11.66
C ASP A 58 4.02 -31.96 -13.10
N TYR A 59 4.30 -30.69 -13.38
CA TYR A 59 4.19 -30.15 -14.74
C TYR A 59 5.25 -30.75 -15.65
N THR A 60 4.82 -31.18 -16.84
CA THR A 60 5.71 -31.58 -17.92
C THR A 60 5.50 -30.65 -19.12
N SER A 61 6.60 -30.37 -19.84
CA SER A 61 6.55 -29.47 -20.98
C SER A 61 5.67 -29.99 -22.13
N ASP A 62 5.31 -31.28 -22.12
CA ASP A 62 4.49 -31.95 -23.14
C ASP A 62 3.00 -31.62 -23.01
N LEU A 63 2.60 -31.00 -21.89
CA LEU A 63 1.27 -30.44 -21.68
C LEU A 63 1.01 -29.20 -22.55
N GLU A 64 2.08 -28.59 -23.05
CA GLU A 64 2.05 -27.38 -23.86
C GLU A 64 2.17 -27.65 -25.36
N PRO A 65 1.69 -26.72 -26.22
CA PRO A 65 1.90 -26.82 -27.65
C PRO A 65 3.39 -26.94 -28.02
N THR A 66 3.66 -27.66 -29.10
CA THR A 66 5.03 -27.91 -29.60
C THR A 66 5.64 -26.71 -30.33
N SER A 67 4.85 -25.66 -30.59
CA SER A 67 5.32 -24.43 -31.22
C SER A 67 6.30 -23.68 -30.32
N VAL A 68 7.33 -23.12 -30.95
CA VAL A 68 8.35 -22.30 -30.29
C VAL A 68 8.01 -20.83 -30.51
N PRO A 69 7.78 -20.05 -29.45
CA PRO A 69 7.51 -18.64 -29.57
C PRO A 69 8.77 -17.87 -29.94
N HIS A 70 8.61 -16.68 -30.50
CA HIS A 70 9.72 -15.75 -30.61
C HIS A 70 10.18 -15.32 -29.20
N VAL A 71 11.48 -15.49 -28.90
CA VAL A 71 12.08 -15.09 -27.63
C VAL A 71 13.05 -13.93 -27.89
N ASP A 72 12.90 -12.86 -27.13
CA ASP A 72 13.81 -11.72 -27.18
C ASP A 72 15.21 -12.11 -26.72
N GLU A 73 16.23 -11.60 -27.41
CA GLU A 73 17.63 -11.94 -27.13
C GLU A 73 18.05 -11.62 -25.69
N HIS A 74 17.53 -10.54 -25.10
CA HIS A 74 17.87 -10.17 -23.74
C HIS A 74 17.20 -11.10 -22.72
N ASP A 75 15.96 -11.54 -22.98
CA ASP A 75 15.28 -12.53 -22.14
C ASP A 75 16.00 -13.88 -22.21
N ALA A 76 16.35 -14.35 -23.42
CA ALA A 76 17.11 -15.57 -23.64
C ALA A 76 18.48 -15.55 -22.94
N SER A 77 19.18 -14.40 -22.98
CA SER A 77 20.49 -14.24 -22.35
C SER A 77 20.47 -14.39 -20.83
N LYS A 78 19.34 -14.06 -20.19
CA LYS A 78 19.16 -14.17 -18.73
C LYS A 78 18.68 -15.54 -18.28
N MET A 79 18.03 -16.30 -19.15
CA MET A 79 17.54 -17.65 -18.87
C MET A 79 18.38 -18.70 -19.62
N LYS A 80 19.60 -18.93 -19.12
CA LYS A 80 20.50 -19.95 -19.66
C LYS A 80 19.90 -21.35 -19.59
N GLU A 81 20.49 -22.28 -20.34
CA GLU A 81 20.12 -23.69 -20.29
C GLU A 81 20.20 -24.23 -18.85
N GLY A 82 19.20 -25.02 -18.44
CA GLY A 82 19.04 -25.50 -17.07
C GLY A 82 18.40 -24.51 -16.08
N ALA A 83 18.13 -23.26 -16.46
CA ALA A 83 17.44 -22.32 -15.57
C ALA A 83 15.98 -22.77 -15.31
N VAL A 84 15.58 -22.76 -14.03
CA VAL A 84 14.30 -23.29 -13.51
C VAL A 84 13.05 -22.65 -14.14
N GLY A 85 13.16 -21.52 -14.83
CA GLY A 85 12.05 -20.86 -15.56
C GLY A 85 12.16 -20.89 -17.09
N ARG A 86 13.16 -21.55 -17.66
CA ARG A 86 13.41 -21.51 -19.12
C ARG A 86 12.23 -22.04 -19.92
N PHE A 87 11.52 -23.04 -19.41
CA PHE A 87 10.34 -23.62 -20.06
C PHE A 87 9.26 -22.59 -20.39
N LEU A 88 9.12 -21.53 -19.57
CA LEU A 88 8.16 -20.44 -19.80
C LEU A 88 8.50 -19.57 -21.02
N LEU A 89 9.76 -19.58 -21.47
CA LEU A 89 10.21 -18.88 -22.67
C LEU A 89 10.20 -19.76 -23.91
N THR A 90 10.48 -21.06 -23.78
CA THR A 90 10.84 -21.91 -24.91
C THR A 90 9.67 -22.63 -25.57
N LYS A 91 8.50 -22.69 -24.93
CA LYS A 91 7.28 -23.28 -25.51
C LYS A 91 6.17 -22.27 -25.55
N GLU A 92 5.29 -22.39 -26.55
CA GLU A 92 4.01 -21.72 -26.51
C GLU A 92 3.24 -22.21 -25.28
N ARG A 93 2.37 -21.37 -24.70
CA ARG A 93 1.67 -21.72 -23.47
C ARG A 93 0.19 -21.69 -23.76
N LYS A 94 -0.49 -22.75 -23.35
CA LYS A 94 -1.91 -22.94 -23.54
C LYS A 94 -2.66 -21.89 -22.73
N SER A 95 -3.58 -21.20 -23.40
CA SER A 95 -4.54 -20.34 -22.72
C SER A 95 -5.38 -21.19 -21.78
N GLY A 96 -5.66 -20.66 -20.58
CA GLY A 96 -6.54 -21.34 -19.64
C GLY A 96 -7.11 -20.41 -18.57
N PRO A 97 -7.93 -20.96 -17.66
CA PRO A 97 -8.66 -20.17 -16.68
C PRO A 97 -7.78 -19.28 -15.81
N ILE A 98 -8.29 -18.08 -15.51
CA ILE A 98 -7.64 -17.10 -14.65
C ILE A 98 -8.40 -16.98 -13.33
N HIS A 99 -7.68 -17.21 -12.25
CA HIS A 99 -8.12 -17.04 -10.87
C HIS A 99 -7.14 -16.12 -10.14
N VAL A 100 -7.59 -15.50 -9.05
CA VAL A 100 -6.76 -14.58 -8.27
C VAL A 100 -7.01 -14.72 -6.77
N ALA A 101 -5.92 -14.84 -6.03
CA ALA A 101 -5.93 -14.98 -4.57
C ALA A 101 -4.90 -14.05 -3.93
N VAL A 102 -5.14 -13.69 -2.67
CA VAL A 102 -4.24 -12.86 -1.84
C VAL A 102 -4.03 -13.61 -0.54
N ARG A 103 -2.78 -13.66 -0.08
CA ARG A 103 -2.42 -14.09 1.27
C ARG A 103 -1.30 -13.21 1.80
N GLY A 104 -1.54 -12.51 2.90
CA GLY A 104 -0.64 -11.54 3.50
C GLY A 104 -0.18 -10.47 2.50
N LYS A 105 1.12 -10.46 2.20
CA LYS A 105 1.77 -9.51 1.27
C LYS A 105 2.00 -10.09 -0.13
N CYS A 106 1.35 -11.21 -0.43
CA CYS A 106 1.49 -11.92 -1.70
C CYS A 106 0.18 -11.96 -2.49
N LEU A 107 0.28 -11.85 -3.81
CA LEU A 107 -0.81 -12.01 -4.77
C LEU A 107 -0.50 -13.20 -5.67
N ALA A 108 -1.47 -14.05 -5.92
CA ALA A 108 -1.38 -15.14 -6.89
C ALA A 108 -2.38 -14.89 -8.03
N ILE A 109 -1.95 -15.05 -9.29
CA ILE A 109 -2.80 -15.00 -10.49
C ILE A 109 -2.54 -16.26 -11.32
N SER A 110 -3.57 -17.09 -11.55
CA SER A 110 -3.43 -18.27 -12.42
C SER A 110 -3.61 -17.93 -13.90
N ALA A 111 -3.05 -18.77 -14.75
CA ALA A 111 -3.28 -18.80 -16.20
C ALA A 111 -2.97 -20.21 -16.70
N GLY A 112 -4.02 -21.03 -16.86
CA GLY A 112 -3.87 -22.42 -17.30
C GLY A 112 -3.09 -23.28 -16.29
N TYR A 113 -1.97 -23.88 -16.72
CA TYR A 113 -1.11 -24.74 -15.88
C TYR A 113 -0.24 -23.98 -14.88
N HIS A 114 -0.22 -22.64 -14.94
CA HIS A 114 0.72 -21.82 -14.19
C HIS A 114 0.01 -20.87 -13.23
N ILE A 115 0.61 -20.65 -12.07
CA ILE A 115 0.26 -19.58 -11.13
C ILE A 115 1.45 -18.66 -10.97
N LEU A 116 1.22 -17.37 -11.19
CA LEU A 116 2.15 -16.29 -10.90
C LEU A 116 1.91 -15.80 -9.47
N VAL A 117 2.83 -16.09 -8.56
CA VAL A 117 2.83 -15.59 -7.17
C VAL A 117 3.83 -14.45 -7.05
N CYS A 118 3.39 -13.30 -6.53
CA CYS A 118 4.19 -12.08 -6.44
C CYS A 118 4.25 -11.55 -5.02
N HIS A 119 5.47 -11.28 -4.54
CA HIS A 119 5.74 -10.42 -3.39
C HIS A 119 6.32 -9.09 -3.88
N PHE A 120 5.57 -7.99 -3.75
CA PHE A 120 5.81 -6.74 -4.48
C PHE A 120 6.90 -5.82 -3.92
N GLY A 121 7.52 -6.17 -2.78
CA GLY A 121 8.55 -5.34 -2.17
C GLY A 121 8.03 -3.93 -1.83
N LEU A 122 8.68 -2.85 -2.24
CA LEU A 122 8.31 -1.50 -1.82
C LEU A 122 7.32 -0.80 -2.77
N GLU A 123 7.51 -0.95 -4.08
CA GLU A 123 6.83 -0.14 -5.12
C GLU A 123 6.24 -0.98 -6.27
N GLY A 124 6.22 -2.30 -6.16
CA GLY A 124 5.59 -3.14 -7.17
C GLY A 124 4.06 -3.02 -7.17
N GLU A 125 3.44 -3.15 -8.34
CA GLU A 125 1.98 -3.16 -8.47
C GLU A 125 1.49 -4.05 -9.63
N VAL A 126 0.17 -4.26 -9.69
CA VAL A 126 -0.52 -4.86 -10.83
C VAL A 126 -1.36 -3.81 -11.53
N LEU A 127 -1.13 -3.66 -12.83
CA LEU A 127 -1.97 -2.84 -13.70
C LEU A 127 -2.78 -3.71 -14.64
N THR A 128 -4.06 -3.39 -14.78
CA THR A 128 -4.90 -3.93 -15.86
C THR A 128 -4.83 -2.97 -17.03
N ILE A 129 -4.34 -3.44 -18.17
CA ILE A 129 -4.19 -2.63 -19.38
C ILE A 129 -4.85 -3.33 -20.57
N PRO A 130 -5.49 -2.60 -21.50
CA PRO A 130 -6.00 -3.20 -22.73
C PRO A 130 -4.90 -3.87 -23.55
N ARG A 131 -5.22 -5.00 -24.20
CA ARG A 131 -4.27 -5.83 -24.95
C ARG A 131 -3.51 -5.04 -25.99
N PHE A 132 -4.20 -4.20 -26.76
CA PHE A 132 -3.56 -3.38 -27.79
C PHE A 132 -2.54 -2.36 -27.22
N ILE A 133 -2.69 -1.94 -25.96
CA ILE A 133 -1.73 -1.07 -25.26
C ILE A 133 -0.55 -1.90 -24.78
N TYR A 134 -0.83 -3.08 -24.20
CA TYR A 134 0.20 -4.03 -23.80
C TYR A 134 1.15 -4.34 -24.96
N ASP A 135 0.62 -4.76 -26.11
CA ASP A 135 1.41 -5.11 -27.28
C ASP A 135 2.30 -3.93 -27.74
N GLN A 136 1.78 -2.70 -27.71
CA GLN A 136 2.56 -1.49 -28.03
C GLN A 136 3.70 -1.23 -27.04
N VAL A 137 3.47 -1.47 -25.75
CA VAL A 137 4.47 -1.24 -24.70
C VAL A 137 5.59 -2.27 -24.78
N ILE A 138 5.25 -3.56 -24.98
CA ILE A 138 6.24 -4.63 -25.03
C ILE A 138 6.96 -4.75 -26.37
N ALA A 139 6.44 -4.13 -27.44
CA ALA A 139 7.03 -4.18 -28.79
C ALA A 139 8.48 -3.69 -28.85
N ARG A 140 8.90 -2.81 -27.93
CA ARG A 140 10.27 -2.31 -27.88
C ARG A 140 10.76 -2.14 -26.46
N SER A 141 11.86 -2.83 -26.14
CA SER A 141 12.64 -2.55 -24.94
C SER A 141 13.75 -1.54 -25.20
N VAL A 142 14.13 -0.78 -24.17
CA VAL A 142 15.21 0.20 -24.17
C VAL A 142 16.13 -0.03 -22.98
N PRO A 143 17.37 0.53 -22.98
CA PRO A 143 18.23 0.48 -21.81
C PRO A 143 17.52 1.09 -20.59
N GLY A 144 17.73 0.49 -19.42
CA GLY A 144 17.12 0.92 -18.16
C GLY A 144 17.64 2.25 -17.65
N ASN A 145 17.24 2.60 -16.44
CA ASN A 145 17.74 3.79 -15.75
C ASN A 145 18.88 3.38 -14.81
N ASN A 146 20.10 3.34 -15.34
CA ASN A 146 21.31 3.14 -14.53
C ASN A 146 22.41 4.12 -14.98
N PRO A 147 23.14 4.78 -14.05
CA PRO A 147 24.28 5.62 -14.43
C PRO A 147 25.37 4.86 -15.21
N ASN A 148 25.51 3.57 -14.96
CA ASN A 148 26.40 2.71 -15.74
C ASN A 148 25.67 2.20 -17.00
N ALA A 149 26.15 2.62 -18.18
CA ALA A 149 25.57 2.28 -19.47
C ALA A 149 25.52 0.77 -19.75
N ALA A 150 26.57 0.02 -19.40
CA ALA A 150 26.59 -1.44 -19.57
C ALA A 150 25.55 -2.12 -18.68
N LYS A 151 25.39 -1.65 -17.44
CA LYS A 151 24.33 -2.14 -16.54
C LYS A 151 22.94 -1.74 -17.03
N ALA A 152 22.77 -0.53 -17.55
CA ALA A 152 21.51 -0.09 -18.16
C ALA A 152 21.15 -0.93 -19.39
N GLU A 153 22.14 -1.31 -20.20
CA GLU A 153 21.94 -2.16 -21.38
C GLU A 153 21.42 -3.54 -20.99
N ARG A 154 21.95 -4.16 -19.92
CA ARG A 154 21.47 -5.47 -19.46
C ARG A 154 20.14 -5.39 -18.70
N LEU A 155 19.89 -4.29 -17.98
CA LEU A 155 18.65 -4.04 -17.25
C LEU A 155 17.65 -3.29 -18.14
N ARG A 156 17.04 -3.98 -19.10
CA ARG A 156 16.09 -3.38 -20.04
C ARG A 156 14.81 -2.88 -19.35
N SER A 157 14.15 -1.90 -19.96
CA SER A 157 12.82 -1.40 -19.61
C SER A 157 11.97 -1.27 -20.86
N PHE A 158 10.64 -1.18 -20.71
CA PHE A 158 9.72 -0.87 -21.81
C PHE A 158 9.40 0.61 -21.85
N LEU A 159 9.13 1.14 -23.05
CA LEU A 159 8.71 2.53 -23.21
C LEU A 159 7.19 2.65 -23.09
N ILE A 160 6.72 3.64 -22.33
CA ILE A 160 5.33 4.05 -22.33
C ILE A 160 5.11 5.01 -23.51
N PRO A 161 4.22 4.70 -24.47
CA PRO A 161 3.92 5.61 -25.57
C PRO A 161 3.47 6.99 -25.08
N ARG A 162 3.93 8.07 -25.74
CA ARG A 162 3.68 9.46 -25.32
C ARG A 162 2.19 9.82 -25.16
N LYS A 163 1.30 9.17 -25.91
CA LYS A 163 -0.16 9.34 -25.78
C LYS A 163 -0.74 8.89 -24.44
N TYR A 164 0.01 8.09 -23.67
CA TYR A 164 -0.35 7.62 -22.33
C TYR A 164 0.36 8.40 -21.21
N ILE A 165 0.94 9.56 -21.55
CA ILE A 165 1.45 10.54 -20.60
C ILE A 165 0.37 11.62 -20.45
N ASP A 166 -0.13 11.81 -19.23
CA ASP A 166 -1.19 12.77 -18.97
C ASP A 166 -0.69 14.21 -19.23
N PRO A 167 -1.46 15.07 -19.94
CA PRO A 167 -1.08 16.47 -20.10
C PRO A 167 -0.95 17.18 -18.75
N GLY A 168 0.20 17.80 -18.49
CA GLY A 168 0.52 18.42 -17.19
C GLY A 168 1.03 17.42 -16.14
N ALA A 169 1.33 16.19 -16.53
CA ALA A 169 2.25 15.33 -15.79
C ALA A 169 3.62 16.01 -15.64
N ARG A 170 4.40 15.57 -14.66
CA ARG A 170 5.74 16.14 -14.43
C ARG A 170 6.63 15.88 -15.66
N GLU A 171 7.07 16.95 -16.30
CA GLU A 171 8.11 16.88 -17.32
C GLU A 171 9.46 16.80 -16.60
N ASP A 172 9.96 15.59 -16.40
CA ASP A 172 11.41 15.40 -16.39
C ASP A 172 11.82 15.09 -17.83
N ASN A 173 12.98 15.56 -18.29
CA ASN A 173 13.47 15.30 -19.66
C ASN A 173 13.80 13.79 -19.90
N SER A 174 13.22 12.89 -19.11
CA SER A 174 13.45 11.45 -19.16
C SER A 174 12.37 10.74 -19.96
N LEU A 175 12.76 9.64 -20.62
CA LEU A 175 11.81 8.76 -21.27
C LEU A 175 10.94 8.09 -20.20
N TYR A 176 9.62 8.08 -20.42
CA TYR A 176 8.70 7.35 -19.56
C TYR A 176 8.88 5.86 -19.81
N LYS A 177 9.47 5.19 -18.82
CA LYS A 177 9.77 3.76 -18.84
C LYS A 177 8.96 3.02 -17.78
N VAL A 178 8.62 1.78 -18.09
CA VAL A 178 8.01 0.81 -17.17
C VAL A 178 8.82 -0.49 -17.18
N ASN A 179 8.98 -1.12 -16.01
CA ASN A 179 9.59 -2.45 -15.92
C ASN A 179 8.45 -3.45 -15.69
N ILE A 180 8.09 -4.22 -16.71
CA ILE A 180 7.10 -5.30 -16.59
C ILE A 180 7.88 -6.58 -16.29
N LEU A 181 7.64 -7.23 -15.16
CA LEU A 181 8.35 -8.44 -14.74
C LEU A 181 7.68 -9.70 -15.28
N ALA A 182 6.35 -9.69 -15.30
CA ALA A 182 5.50 -10.76 -15.80
C ALA A 182 4.13 -10.17 -16.22
N ALA A 183 3.39 -10.91 -17.03
CA ALA A 183 2.04 -10.55 -17.45
C ALA A 183 1.16 -11.79 -17.59
N VAL A 184 -0.10 -11.68 -17.20
CA VAL A 184 -1.16 -12.63 -17.62
C VAL A 184 -1.98 -11.94 -18.69
N VAL A 185 -2.00 -12.51 -19.88
CA VAL A 185 -2.48 -11.84 -21.08
C VAL A 185 -3.71 -12.58 -21.61
N MET A 186 -4.82 -11.86 -21.72
CA MET A 186 -6.09 -12.32 -22.27
C MET A 186 -6.26 -11.79 -23.70
N GLU A 187 -7.43 -12.05 -24.28
CA GLU A 187 -7.82 -11.52 -25.59
C GLU A 187 -7.90 -9.98 -25.59
N GLU A 188 -8.63 -9.40 -24.63
CA GLU A 188 -8.92 -7.95 -24.62
C GLU A 188 -8.07 -7.15 -23.65
N ASP A 189 -7.56 -7.77 -22.58
CA ASP A 189 -6.78 -7.10 -21.52
C ASP A 189 -5.55 -7.92 -21.13
N ALA A 190 -4.61 -7.28 -20.43
CA ALA A 190 -3.47 -7.89 -19.79
C ALA A 190 -3.31 -7.38 -18.35
N PHE A 191 -2.99 -8.29 -17.43
CA PHE A 191 -2.58 -7.98 -16.07
C PHE A 191 -1.06 -7.97 -16.03
N ILE A 192 -0.45 -6.78 -15.93
CA ILE A 192 1.00 -6.63 -15.90
C ILE A 192 1.49 -6.40 -14.48
N VAL A 193 2.51 -7.16 -14.07
CA VAL A 193 3.24 -6.95 -12.82
C VAL A 193 4.38 -5.98 -13.10
N VAL A 194 4.33 -4.79 -12.51
CA VAL A 194 5.31 -3.74 -12.75
C VAL A 194 6.04 -3.37 -11.46
N ASP A 195 7.31 -3.02 -11.59
CA ASP A 195 8.10 -2.51 -10.45
C ASP A 195 9.29 -1.68 -10.91
N PHE A 196 9.26 -0.39 -10.60
CA PHE A 196 10.37 0.52 -10.88
C PHE A 196 11.69 0.07 -10.22
N ALA A 197 11.64 -0.42 -8.99
CA ALA A 197 12.82 -0.77 -8.19
C ALA A 197 13.34 -2.19 -8.47
N ARG A 198 12.55 -3.03 -9.15
CA ARG A 198 12.89 -4.42 -9.51
C ARG A 198 13.14 -5.32 -8.30
N ILE A 199 12.53 -4.99 -7.17
CA ILE A 199 12.60 -5.71 -5.90
C ILE A 199 11.41 -6.65 -5.70
N THR A 200 10.43 -6.61 -6.60
CA THR A 200 9.36 -7.59 -6.68
C THR A 200 9.97 -8.96 -6.93
N GLN A 201 9.55 -9.91 -6.11
CA GLN A 201 9.90 -11.32 -6.24
C GLN A 201 8.73 -12.05 -6.88
N VAL A 202 9.02 -12.73 -7.98
CA VAL A 202 8.11 -13.54 -8.76
C VAL A 202 8.43 -15.00 -8.49
N HIS A 203 7.40 -15.77 -8.20
CA HIS A 203 7.45 -17.21 -8.08
C HIS A 203 6.39 -17.82 -8.98
N VAL A 204 6.76 -18.77 -9.84
CA VAL A 204 5.80 -19.48 -10.70
C VAL A 204 5.59 -20.88 -10.15
N VAL A 205 4.33 -21.25 -9.91
CA VAL A 205 3.95 -22.62 -9.54
C VAL A 205 3.28 -23.27 -10.75
N SER A 206 3.78 -24.41 -11.19
CA SER A 206 3.20 -25.17 -12.31
C SER A 206 2.62 -26.51 -11.82
N GLY A 207 1.59 -26.99 -12.51
CA GLY A 207 0.96 -28.28 -12.22
C GLY A 207 0.63 -29.08 -13.48
N SER A 208 0.27 -30.36 -13.33
CA SER A 208 -0.09 -31.23 -14.45
C SER A 208 -1.50 -31.00 -15.03
N ARG A 209 -2.34 -30.20 -14.35
CA ARG A 209 -3.66 -29.76 -14.81
C ARG A 209 -3.81 -28.25 -14.67
N PHE A 210 -4.86 -27.70 -15.31
CA PHE A 210 -5.24 -26.32 -15.09
C PHE A 210 -5.64 -26.09 -13.63
N TRP A 211 -5.21 -24.94 -13.12
CA TRP A 211 -5.57 -24.48 -11.79
C TRP A 211 -7.02 -24.02 -11.75
N THR A 212 -7.67 -24.30 -10.64
CA THR A 212 -9.06 -23.92 -10.35
C THR A 212 -9.12 -22.92 -9.21
N GLU A 213 -10.30 -22.34 -9.00
CA GLU A 213 -10.55 -21.46 -7.84
C GLU A 213 -10.40 -22.22 -6.50
N GLU A 214 -10.78 -23.49 -6.46
CA GLU A 214 -10.69 -24.33 -5.26
C GLU A 214 -9.23 -24.56 -4.84
N ASP A 215 -8.33 -24.79 -5.81
CA ASP A 215 -6.90 -24.91 -5.54
C ASP A 215 -6.29 -23.65 -4.91
N MET A 216 -6.87 -22.49 -5.24
CA MET A 216 -6.45 -21.17 -4.77
C MET A 216 -7.31 -20.63 -3.63
N SER A 217 -7.98 -21.50 -2.87
CA SER A 217 -8.80 -21.13 -1.73
C SER A 217 -8.17 -21.58 -0.40
N PRO A 218 -8.38 -20.83 0.71
CA PRO A 218 -7.96 -21.27 2.04
C PRO A 218 -8.47 -22.67 2.38
N GLY A 219 -7.61 -23.49 2.99
CA GLY A 219 -7.92 -24.88 3.35
C GLY A 219 -7.72 -25.90 2.23
N SER A 220 -7.41 -25.49 1.00
CA SER A 220 -7.01 -26.42 -0.05
C SER A 220 -5.64 -27.04 0.24
N GLU A 221 -5.37 -28.25 -0.27
CA GLU A 221 -4.08 -28.92 -0.11
C GLU A 221 -2.90 -28.05 -0.62
N THR A 222 -3.15 -27.31 -1.70
CA THR A 222 -2.14 -26.48 -2.37
C THR A 222 -1.93 -25.13 -1.72
N TRP A 223 -2.88 -24.64 -0.91
CA TRP A 223 -2.85 -23.30 -0.32
C TRP A 223 -1.54 -23.03 0.42
N GLU A 224 -1.29 -23.70 1.54
CA GLU A 224 -0.09 -23.46 2.34
C GLU A 224 1.16 -24.12 1.77
N THR A 225 1.02 -25.34 1.26
CA THR A 225 2.15 -26.21 0.92
C THR A 225 2.81 -25.85 -0.41
N ARG A 226 2.04 -25.32 -1.38
CA ARG A 226 2.54 -25.02 -2.73
C ARG A 226 2.46 -23.54 -3.08
N LEU A 227 1.30 -22.90 -2.92
CA LEU A 227 1.11 -21.53 -3.41
C LEU A 227 1.95 -20.51 -2.63
N TRP A 228 1.94 -20.62 -1.31
CA TRP A 228 2.52 -19.61 -0.43
C TRP A 228 3.84 -20.05 0.22
N SER A 229 4.24 -21.32 0.09
CA SER A 229 5.43 -21.88 0.77
C SER A 229 6.74 -21.17 0.45
N ARG A 230 6.86 -20.54 -0.74
CA ARG A 230 8.05 -19.77 -1.12
C ARG A 230 8.23 -18.50 -0.27
N PHE A 231 7.13 -17.86 0.12
CA PHE A 231 7.11 -16.59 0.82
C PHE A 231 6.66 -16.83 2.26
N LYS A 232 7.60 -16.72 3.20
CA LYS A 232 7.29 -16.85 4.63
C LYS A 232 6.23 -15.84 5.05
N GLY A 233 5.31 -16.28 5.89
CA GLY A 233 4.27 -15.48 6.52
C GLY A 233 3.28 -16.37 7.27
N GLY A 234 2.74 -15.87 8.36
CA GLY A 234 1.62 -16.49 9.07
C GLY A 234 0.29 -16.37 8.29
N PRO A 235 -0.80 -16.91 8.83
CA PRO A 235 -2.15 -16.81 8.29
C PRO A 235 -2.58 -15.37 8.00
N ASP A 236 -3.39 -15.22 6.98
CA ASP A 236 -3.92 -13.94 6.55
C ASP A 236 -5.14 -13.52 7.38
N TRP A 237 -5.08 -12.34 8.01
CA TRP A 237 -6.16 -11.80 8.85
C TRP A 237 -7.50 -11.53 8.14
N VAL A 238 -7.58 -11.67 6.82
CA VAL A 238 -8.79 -11.45 6.03
C VAL A 238 -9.37 -12.76 5.51
N CYS A 239 -8.56 -13.66 4.96
CA CYS A 239 -9.04 -14.94 4.40
C CYS A 239 -8.84 -16.15 5.33
N GLU A 240 -8.02 -16.04 6.37
CA GLU A 240 -7.76 -17.08 7.38
C GLU A 240 -7.88 -16.51 8.82
N PRO A 241 -8.99 -15.79 9.16
CA PRO A 241 -9.07 -15.03 10.41
C PRO A 241 -8.98 -15.92 11.67
N ASP A 242 -9.53 -17.14 11.63
CA ASP A 242 -9.51 -18.05 12.77
C ASP A 242 -8.10 -18.59 13.02
N ALA A 243 -7.40 -19.02 11.96
CA ALA A 243 -6.00 -19.44 12.06
C ALA A 243 -5.07 -18.29 12.48
N ALA A 244 -5.33 -17.05 12.02
CA ALA A 244 -4.57 -15.88 12.46
C ALA A 244 -4.79 -15.55 13.95
N LEU A 245 -6.00 -15.76 14.45
CA LEU A 245 -6.31 -15.62 15.88
C LEU A 245 -5.65 -16.72 16.72
N GLU A 246 -5.67 -17.96 16.24
CA GLU A 246 -4.98 -19.08 16.89
C GLU A 246 -3.47 -18.82 16.98
N GLU A 247 -2.82 -18.39 15.89
CA GLU A 247 -1.40 -18.03 15.90
C GLU A 247 -1.11 -16.85 16.86
N LEU A 248 -2.01 -15.87 16.98
CA LEU A 248 -1.87 -14.79 17.95
C LEU A 248 -1.97 -15.30 19.40
N ASP A 249 -2.91 -16.22 19.67
CA ASP A 249 -3.11 -16.84 20.99
C ASP A 249 -1.91 -17.74 21.35
N GLU A 250 -1.35 -18.51 20.41
CA GLU A 250 -0.12 -19.29 20.57
C GLU A 250 1.10 -18.40 20.85
N TRP A 251 1.27 -17.33 20.05
CA TRP A 251 2.32 -16.35 20.25
C TRP A 251 2.27 -15.74 21.67
N ARG A 252 1.07 -15.45 22.18
CA ARG A 252 0.89 -14.96 23.55
C ARG A 252 1.45 -15.94 24.57
N GLN A 253 1.15 -17.24 24.45
CA GLN A 253 1.66 -18.27 25.35
C GLN A 253 3.19 -18.31 25.35
N GLU A 254 3.80 -18.29 24.16
CA GLU A 254 5.26 -18.27 24.06
C GLU A 254 5.89 -17.04 24.73
N VAL A 255 5.26 -15.87 24.60
CA VAL A 255 5.74 -14.64 25.24
C VAL A 255 5.64 -14.72 26.75
N LEU A 256 4.55 -15.29 27.28
CA LEU A 256 4.37 -15.50 28.72
C LEU A 256 5.42 -16.47 29.30
N GLU A 257 5.82 -17.48 28.53
CA GLU A 257 6.89 -18.42 28.92
C GLU A 257 8.29 -17.81 28.84
N LYS A 258 8.60 -17.09 27.75
CA LYS A 258 9.95 -16.56 27.47
C LYS A 258 10.20 -15.16 28.03
N ALA A 259 9.15 -14.46 28.47
CA ALA A 259 9.17 -13.07 28.95
C ALA A 259 9.88 -12.10 27.99
N THR A 260 9.55 -12.14 26.69
CA THR A 260 10.25 -11.32 25.69
C THR A 260 9.94 -9.82 25.83
N HIS A 261 10.98 -8.99 25.80
CA HIS A 261 10.86 -7.53 25.89
C HIS A 261 10.72 -6.84 24.52
N THR A 262 10.52 -7.60 23.45
CA THR A 262 10.42 -7.07 22.09
C THR A 262 9.24 -6.08 22.01
N PRO A 263 9.44 -4.86 21.47
CA PRO A 263 8.35 -3.93 21.20
C PRO A 263 7.25 -4.56 20.35
N ILE A 264 5.98 -4.34 20.69
CA ILE A 264 4.85 -4.90 19.95
C ILE A 264 4.85 -4.49 18.46
N ILE A 265 5.30 -3.28 18.13
CA ILE A 265 5.43 -2.88 16.73
C ILE A 265 6.43 -3.76 15.96
N ASP A 266 7.51 -4.19 16.60
CA ASP A 266 8.54 -5.01 15.97
C ASP A 266 8.03 -6.45 15.80
N VAL A 267 7.24 -6.95 16.76
CA VAL A 267 6.54 -8.25 16.65
C VAL A 267 5.57 -8.25 15.46
N LEU A 268 4.73 -7.22 15.32
CA LEU A 268 3.76 -7.13 14.22
C LEU A 268 4.42 -6.98 12.84
N LEU A 269 5.70 -6.59 12.80
CA LEU A 269 6.46 -6.41 11.56
C LEU A 269 7.38 -7.59 11.23
N ASP A 270 7.53 -8.55 12.17
CA ASP A 270 8.27 -9.77 11.93
C ASP A 270 7.52 -10.63 10.88
N ALA A 271 8.27 -11.14 9.91
CA ALA A 271 7.74 -12.01 8.88
C ALA A 271 7.29 -13.37 9.41
N ASN A 272 7.78 -13.80 10.58
CA ASN A 272 7.35 -15.02 11.27
C ASN A 272 6.53 -14.72 12.54
N GLY A 273 6.13 -13.46 12.73
CA GLY A 273 5.26 -13.07 13.84
C GLY A 273 3.79 -13.16 13.46
N PRO A 274 2.88 -12.94 14.43
CA PRO A 274 1.43 -13.01 14.23
C PRO A 274 0.88 -11.88 13.32
N GLY A 275 1.74 -10.97 12.86
CA GLY A 275 1.41 -9.85 11.99
C GLY A 275 1.30 -10.20 10.50
N GLY A 276 0.81 -11.39 10.14
CA GLY A 276 0.64 -11.81 8.74
C GLY A 276 0.01 -10.70 7.88
N GLY A 277 0.67 -10.29 6.79
CA GLY A 277 0.15 -9.21 5.93
C GLY A 277 0.37 -7.76 6.41
N VAL A 278 0.70 -7.54 7.68
CA VAL A 278 0.89 -6.23 8.30
C VAL A 278 2.27 -5.67 8.00
N GLY A 279 2.34 -4.46 7.45
CA GLY A 279 3.59 -3.70 7.34
C GLY A 279 3.55 -2.43 8.18
N GLN A 280 4.51 -1.55 7.93
CA GLN A 280 4.80 -0.42 8.83
C GLN A 280 3.58 0.48 9.07
N HIS A 281 2.80 0.77 8.04
CA HIS A 281 1.67 1.69 8.24
C HIS A 281 0.50 0.99 8.93
N LEU A 282 0.16 -0.26 8.56
CA LEU A 282 -0.90 -1.01 9.22
C LEU A 282 -0.57 -1.25 10.70
N ALA A 283 0.67 -1.58 11.04
CA ALA A 283 1.07 -1.81 12.44
C ALA A 283 0.84 -0.56 13.30
N ASN A 284 1.29 0.62 12.82
CA ASN A 284 1.09 1.87 13.55
C ASN A 284 -0.40 2.23 13.70
N ASP A 285 -1.18 2.07 12.63
CA ASP A 285 -2.61 2.40 12.64
C ASP A 285 -3.43 1.41 13.48
N LEU A 286 -3.04 0.12 13.50
CA LEU A 286 -3.64 -0.90 14.36
C LEU A 286 -3.39 -0.58 15.84
N LEU A 287 -2.14 -0.30 16.22
CA LEU A 287 -1.79 0.05 17.60
C LEU A 287 -2.46 1.36 18.05
N PHE A 288 -2.63 2.31 17.13
CA PHE A 288 -3.47 3.48 17.35
C PHE A 288 -4.93 3.10 17.66
N CYS A 289 -5.53 2.18 16.90
CA CYS A 289 -6.89 1.70 17.18
C CYS A 289 -7.01 0.95 18.52
N CYS A 290 -5.94 0.29 18.98
CA CYS A 290 -5.91 -0.43 20.26
C CYS A 290 -5.59 0.48 21.46
N ALA A 291 -5.33 1.77 21.24
CA ALA A 291 -4.76 2.67 22.25
C ALA A 291 -3.49 2.10 22.92
N LEU A 292 -2.63 1.45 22.14
CA LEU A 292 -1.36 0.86 22.59
C LEU A 292 -0.17 1.70 22.14
N HIS A 293 0.84 1.80 23.00
CA HIS A 293 2.10 2.44 22.62
C HIS A 293 2.93 1.49 21.74
N PRO A 294 3.53 1.95 20.63
CA PRO A 294 4.34 1.09 19.75
C PRO A 294 5.48 0.34 20.45
N ASP A 295 6.08 0.96 21.46
CA ASP A 295 7.13 0.37 22.30
C ASP A 295 6.64 -0.42 23.51
N THR A 296 5.33 -0.71 23.61
CA THR A 296 4.83 -1.60 24.66
C THR A 296 5.52 -2.95 24.51
N PRO A 297 6.27 -3.44 25.51
CA PRO A 297 6.93 -4.73 25.42
C PRO A 297 5.90 -5.86 25.30
N ALA A 298 6.21 -6.87 24.49
CA ALA A 298 5.34 -8.02 24.28
C ALA A 298 4.93 -8.69 25.59
N ASN A 299 5.88 -8.90 26.52
CA ASN A 299 5.57 -9.48 27.83
C ASN A 299 4.60 -8.63 28.67
N VAL A 300 4.69 -7.31 28.60
CA VAL A 300 3.77 -6.40 29.31
C VAL A 300 2.37 -6.49 28.71
N LEU A 301 2.27 -6.47 27.37
CA LEU A 301 0.99 -6.64 26.68
C LEU A 301 0.35 -8.00 26.97
N CYS A 302 1.12 -9.09 26.90
CA CYS A 302 0.59 -10.45 27.05
C CYS A 302 0.22 -10.79 28.49
N ALA A 303 0.88 -10.19 29.48
CA ALA A 303 0.57 -10.40 30.90
C ALA A 303 -0.70 -9.67 31.37
N ASP A 304 -1.20 -8.70 30.59
CA ASP A 304 -2.42 -7.95 30.89
C ASP A 304 -3.55 -8.44 29.98
N ASP A 305 -4.53 -9.14 30.56
CA ASP A 305 -5.67 -9.71 29.84
C ASP A 305 -6.50 -8.65 29.10
N ASP A 306 -6.63 -7.43 29.66
CA ASP A 306 -7.42 -6.36 29.07
C ASP A 306 -6.69 -5.73 27.87
N LEU A 307 -5.38 -5.53 27.98
CA LEU A 307 -4.58 -5.04 26.86
C LEU A 307 -4.49 -6.06 25.73
N TYR A 308 -4.26 -7.33 26.07
CA TYR A 308 -4.24 -8.41 25.09
C TYR A 308 -5.61 -8.58 24.42
N GLY A 309 -6.69 -8.64 25.21
CA GLY A 309 -8.06 -8.72 24.71
C GLY A 309 -8.38 -7.57 23.76
N SER A 310 -7.96 -6.34 24.10
CA SER A 310 -8.12 -5.19 23.22
C SER A 310 -7.41 -5.35 21.87
N LEU A 311 -6.20 -5.91 21.83
CA LEU A 311 -5.51 -6.19 20.57
C LEU A 311 -6.22 -7.29 19.79
N ARG A 312 -6.51 -8.42 20.45
CA ARG A 312 -7.15 -9.59 19.88
C ARG A 312 -8.50 -9.27 19.24
N ASP A 313 -9.32 -8.44 19.88
CA ASP A 313 -10.64 -8.07 19.36
C ASP A 313 -10.57 -6.99 18.27
N THR A 314 -9.60 -6.09 18.35
CA THR A 314 -9.45 -4.99 17.39
C THR A 314 -8.85 -5.46 16.07
N PHE A 315 -7.91 -6.41 16.10
CA PHE A 315 -7.14 -6.81 14.92
C PHE A 315 -8.02 -7.34 13.77
N PRO A 316 -8.94 -8.31 13.97
CA PRO A 316 -9.79 -8.81 12.89
C PRO A 316 -10.67 -7.70 12.29
N SER A 317 -11.30 -6.90 13.16
CA SER A 317 -12.19 -5.81 12.72
C SER A 317 -11.43 -4.68 12.00
N PHE A 318 -10.17 -4.44 12.37
CA PHE A 318 -9.29 -3.52 11.67
C PHE A 318 -8.95 -4.03 10.27
N MET A 319 -8.53 -5.29 10.14
CA MET A 319 -8.13 -5.88 8.86
C MET A 319 -9.30 -6.07 7.90
N ALA A 320 -10.47 -6.47 8.41
CA ALA A 320 -11.70 -6.63 7.62
C ALA A 320 -12.16 -5.33 6.92
N LYS A 321 -11.71 -4.15 7.37
CA LYS A 321 -12.01 -2.88 6.66
C LYS A 321 -11.49 -2.90 5.23
N PHE A 322 -10.37 -3.57 4.99
CA PHE A 322 -9.69 -3.61 3.69
C PHE A 322 -10.24 -4.66 2.73
N SER A 323 -11.19 -5.48 3.16
CA SER A 323 -12.01 -6.36 2.31
C SER A 323 -13.45 -5.87 2.16
N SER A 324 -13.79 -4.72 2.74
CA SER A 324 -15.15 -4.20 2.72
C SER A 324 -15.55 -3.64 1.34
N LYS A 325 -16.84 -3.77 1.00
CA LYS A 325 -17.43 -3.13 -0.19
C LYS A 325 -17.17 -1.62 -0.24
N THR A 326 -17.20 -0.96 0.93
CA THR A 326 -16.94 0.48 1.06
C THR A 326 -15.50 0.84 0.71
N TYR A 327 -14.52 0.02 1.13
CA TYR A 327 -13.13 0.20 0.75
C TYR A 327 -12.93 0.04 -0.76
N PHE A 328 -13.46 -1.03 -1.34
CA PHE A 328 -13.39 -1.25 -2.79
C PHE A 328 -14.07 -0.13 -3.58
N ALA A 329 -15.23 0.37 -3.14
CA ALA A 329 -15.90 1.47 -3.82
C ALA A 329 -15.09 2.78 -3.78
N ARG A 330 -14.43 3.08 -2.64
CA ARG A 330 -13.71 4.36 -2.44
C ARG A 330 -12.29 4.36 -3.00
N CYS A 331 -11.58 3.24 -2.86
CA CYS A 331 -10.15 3.09 -3.17
C CYS A 331 -9.89 2.14 -4.35
N GLY A 332 -10.86 1.32 -4.74
CA GLY A 332 -10.72 0.39 -5.88
C GLY A 332 -11.15 1.01 -7.22
N SER A 333 -11.63 2.24 -7.21
CA SER A 333 -12.04 2.94 -8.44
C SER A 333 -10.91 3.03 -9.46
N THR A 334 -11.27 3.05 -10.74
CA THR A 334 -10.35 3.34 -11.83
C THR A 334 -10.48 4.83 -12.22
N PRO A 335 -9.38 5.46 -12.67
CA PRO A 335 -9.45 6.77 -13.31
C PRO A 335 -10.50 6.79 -14.42
N ASN A 336 -11.24 7.90 -14.55
CA ASN A 336 -12.17 8.09 -15.67
C ASN A 336 -11.41 8.50 -16.95
N THR A 337 -10.60 7.58 -17.47
CA THR A 337 -9.73 7.73 -18.63
C THR A 337 -9.35 6.36 -19.16
N ARG A 338 -9.06 6.27 -20.46
CA ARG A 338 -8.58 5.06 -21.12
C ARG A 338 -7.08 4.85 -20.97
N ASN A 339 -6.36 5.82 -20.40
CA ASN A 339 -4.95 5.69 -20.10
C ASN A 339 -4.77 4.84 -18.83
N PRO A 340 -4.21 3.62 -18.92
CA PRO A 340 -4.04 2.75 -17.75
C PRO A 340 -3.01 3.29 -16.75
N PHE A 341 -2.13 4.20 -17.18
CA PHE A 341 -1.09 4.79 -16.33
C PHE A 341 -1.55 6.09 -15.67
N SER A 342 -2.82 6.53 -15.84
CA SER A 342 -3.26 7.79 -15.23
C SER A 342 -3.34 7.71 -13.71
N PHE A 343 -2.92 8.76 -13.03
CA PHE A 343 -3.01 8.86 -11.58
C PHE A 343 -4.46 8.93 -11.09
N ASN A 344 -4.84 8.04 -10.16
CA ASN A 344 -6.16 8.11 -9.51
C ASN A 344 -6.13 8.97 -8.24
N LEU A 345 -6.21 10.29 -8.40
CA LEU A 345 -6.24 11.24 -7.29
C LEU A 345 -7.40 10.97 -6.30
N THR A 346 -8.56 10.53 -6.78
CA THR A 346 -9.72 10.28 -5.91
C THR A 346 -9.46 9.09 -5.00
N SER A 347 -8.95 8.00 -5.57
CA SER A 347 -8.54 6.81 -4.81
C SER A 347 -7.46 7.14 -3.78
N ASP A 348 -6.39 7.83 -4.19
CA ASP A 348 -5.28 8.26 -3.33
C ASP A 348 -5.79 9.12 -2.16
N THR A 349 -6.59 10.14 -2.45
CA THR A 349 -7.16 11.03 -1.42
C THR A 349 -8.07 10.28 -0.46
N ASN A 350 -8.94 9.41 -0.97
CA ASN A 350 -9.84 8.60 -0.14
C ASN A 350 -9.07 7.63 0.75
N PHE A 351 -8.01 7.01 0.21
CA PHE A 351 -7.14 6.11 0.96
C PHE A 351 -6.47 6.86 2.12
N LEU A 352 -5.73 7.93 1.80
CA LEU A 352 -4.99 8.70 2.82
C LEU A 352 -5.92 9.31 3.87
N ARG A 353 -7.13 9.76 3.51
CA ARG A 353 -8.06 10.36 4.49
C ARG A 353 -8.84 9.35 5.31
N GLY A 354 -9.25 8.23 4.71
CA GLY A 354 -10.17 7.27 5.32
C GLY A 354 -9.50 6.04 5.95
N TYR A 355 -8.30 5.69 5.49
CA TYR A 355 -7.69 4.39 5.76
C TYR A 355 -6.25 4.47 6.28
N VAL A 356 -5.68 5.67 6.38
CA VAL A 356 -4.44 5.93 7.12
C VAL A 356 -4.81 6.74 8.36
N GLN A 357 -4.37 6.37 9.56
CA GLN A 357 -4.78 7.03 10.81
C GLN A 357 -3.70 7.95 11.36
N VAL A 358 -2.53 7.41 11.66
CA VAL A 358 -1.39 8.12 12.27
C VAL A 358 -0.15 8.07 11.41
N TYR A 359 0.02 7.02 10.61
CA TYR A 359 1.27 6.81 9.89
C TYR A 359 1.61 7.96 8.93
N ARG A 360 2.73 8.63 9.19
CA ARG A 360 3.21 9.81 8.45
C ARG A 360 2.18 10.94 8.32
N LYS A 361 1.27 11.11 9.28
CA LYS A 361 0.36 12.26 9.36
C LYS A 361 0.79 13.19 10.48
N GLU A 362 0.75 14.50 10.30
CA GLU A 362 1.02 15.48 11.36
C GLU A 362 -0.08 15.46 12.44
N GLU A 363 -1.32 15.19 12.04
CA GLU A 363 -2.48 15.15 12.92
C GLU A 363 -3.33 13.90 12.65
N ALA A 364 -3.81 13.29 13.72
CA ALA A 364 -4.73 12.15 13.66
C ALA A 364 -6.13 12.60 14.07
N ARG A 365 -7.12 12.13 13.32
CA ARG A 365 -8.54 12.28 13.65
C ARG A 365 -8.96 11.13 14.56
N VAL A 366 -9.04 11.39 15.86
CA VAL A 366 -9.38 10.40 16.88
C VAL A 366 -10.88 10.40 17.13
N PRO A 367 -11.62 9.32 16.83
CA PRO A 367 -13.05 9.21 17.15
C PRO A 367 -13.32 9.38 18.64
N ALA A 368 -14.50 9.88 19.00
CA ALA A 368 -14.88 10.16 20.39
C ALA A 368 -14.58 8.99 21.36
N ALA A 369 -15.09 7.79 21.05
CA ALA A 369 -14.89 6.61 21.89
C ALA A 369 -13.40 6.24 22.07
N LEU A 370 -12.60 6.35 21.01
CA LEU A 370 -11.16 6.08 21.09
C LEU A 370 -10.43 7.18 21.88
N TYR A 371 -10.84 8.44 21.72
CA TYR A 371 -10.30 9.55 22.49
C TYR A 371 -10.58 9.42 23.99
N ASP A 372 -11.80 9.03 24.34
CA ASP A 372 -12.22 8.75 25.71
C ASP A 372 -11.44 7.58 26.30
N LEU A 373 -11.22 6.51 25.52
CA LEU A 373 -10.34 5.41 25.91
C LEU A 373 -8.91 5.91 26.21
N TYR A 374 -8.33 6.72 25.32
CA TYR A 374 -7.02 7.33 25.53
C TYR A 374 -6.96 8.21 26.80
N GLN A 375 -8.01 8.99 27.08
CA GLN A 375 -8.07 9.81 28.30
C GLN A 375 -8.20 8.94 29.56
N SER A 376 -9.07 7.94 29.53
CA SER A 376 -9.36 7.07 30.66
C SER A 376 -8.14 6.31 31.16
N ARG A 377 -7.25 5.94 30.23
CA ARG A 377 -5.96 5.28 30.50
C ARG A 377 -4.82 6.25 30.80
N GLY A 378 -5.09 7.56 30.91
CA GLY A 378 -4.06 8.57 31.15
C GLY A 378 -3.05 8.76 30.01
N LEU A 379 -3.28 8.14 28.85
CA LEU A 379 -2.31 8.08 27.75
C LEU A 379 -2.04 9.45 27.10
N LEU A 380 -2.93 10.42 27.30
CA LEU A 380 -2.77 11.80 26.81
C LEU A 380 -2.19 12.75 27.86
N ASP A 381 -1.98 12.31 29.10
CA ASP A 381 -1.35 13.10 30.16
C ASP A 381 0.18 12.92 30.11
N PRO A 382 0.96 13.96 29.78
CA PRO A 382 2.42 13.87 29.74
C PRO A 382 3.08 13.60 31.09
N GLN A 383 2.37 13.77 32.21
CA GLN A 383 2.90 13.48 33.54
C GLN A 383 2.58 12.07 34.02
N HIS A 384 1.67 11.36 33.34
CA HIS A 384 1.35 9.98 33.65
C HIS A 384 2.47 9.05 33.14
N THR A 385 2.76 8.00 33.91
CA THR A 385 3.67 6.91 33.50
C THR A 385 2.82 5.68 33.20
N MET A 386 2.90 5.17 31.97
CA MET A 386 2.09 4.02 31.54
C MET A 386 2.36 2.80 32.43
N GLY A 387 1.32 2.01 32.71
CA GLY A 387 1.41 0.85 33.60
C GLY A 387 1.23 1.18 35.09
N THR A 388 1.10 2.46 35.47
CA THR A 388 0.66 2.83 36.82
C THR A 388 -0.84 3.19 36.83
N PRO A 389 -1.53 3.14 37.98
CA PRO A 389 -2.92 3.59 38.06
C PRO A 389 -3.07 5.08 37.70
N TYR A 390 -4.00 5.43 36.82
CA TYR A 390 -4.30 6.82 36.45
C TYR A 390 -5.38 7.41 37.37
N THR A 391 -5.08 8.52 38.05
CA THR A 391 -5.93 9.06 39.14
C THR A 391 -6.49 10.46 38.90
N ARG A 392 -6.06 11.16 37.85
CA ARG A 392 -6.41 12.59 37.63
C ARG A 392 -7.84 12.85 37.14
N GLY A 393 -8.68 11.81 37.04
CA GLY A 393 -10.00 11.90 36.46
C GLY A 393 -9.95 12.26 34.97
N TRP A 394 -11.07 12.10 34.29
CA TRP A 394 -11.22 12.49 32.89
C TRP A 394 -12.70 12.74 32.60
N VAL A 395 -12.97 13.49 31.53
CA VAL A 395 -14.34 13.82 31.12
C VAL A 395 -14.54 13.37 29.68
N PRO A 396 -15.58 12.58 29.39
CA PRO A 396 -15.91 12.18 28.03
C PRO A 396 -16.08 13.38 27.10
N THR A 397 -15.62 13.23 25.85
CA THR A 397 -15.77 14.29 24.85
C THR A 397 -17.21 14.42 24.35
N ASP A 398 -17.69 15.65 24.23
CA ASP A 398 -18.96 16.00 23.56
C ASP A 398 -18.86 16.00 22.03
N LYS A 399 -17.63 16.08 21.50
CA LYS A 399 -17.35 16.09 20.05
C LYS A 399 -17.31 14.69 19.46
N GLN A 400 -17.76 14.55 18.21
CA GLN A 400 -17.65 13.30 17.44
C GLN A 400 -16.20 12.81 17.24
N PHE A 401 -15.24 13.74 17.23
CA PHE A 401 -13.81 13.44 17.13
C PHE A 401 -12.97 14.59 17.70
N LYS A 402 -11.69 14.29 17.98
CA LYS A 402 -10.64 15.26 18.28
C LYS A 402 -9.51 15.14 17.28
N LEU A 403 -8.84 16.25 16.99
CA LEU A 403 -7.58 16.23 16.24
C LEU A 403 -6.45 16.24 17.26
N LEU A 404 -5.59 15.24 17.21
CA LEU A 404 -4.41 15.15 18.07
C LEU A 404 -3.13 15.20 17.22
N PRO A 405 -2.09 15.90 17.69
CA PRO A 405 -0.79 15.88 17.03
C PRO A 405 -0.20 14.47 17.09
N VAL A 406 0.31 14.00 15.97
CA VAL A 406 1.03 12.74 15.89
C VAL A 406 2.48 12.99 16.24
N ARG A 407 3.01 12.13 17.11
CA ARG A 407 4.42 12.09 17.48
C ARG A 407 5.09 11.00 16.65
N PHE A 408 6.33 11.25 16.27
CA PHE A 408 7.16 10.34 15.49
C PHE A 408 8.45 10.04 16.23
N PHE A 409 8.81 8.76 16.27
CA PHE A 409 10.04 8.25 16.85
C PHE A 409 10.71 7.24 15.92
N GLU A 410 12.03 7.31 15.83
CA GLU A 410 12.85 6.34 15.14
C GLU A 410 13.49 5.44 16.19
N GLY A 411 13.07 4.17 16.22
CA GLY A 411 13.58 3.18 17.17
C GLY A 411 14.13 1.96 16.44
N GLY A 412 15.44 1.84 16.38
CA GLY A 412 16.07 0.82 15.54
C GLY A 412 15.68 0.98 14.08
N ALA A 413 15.24 -0.11 13.43
CA ALA A 413 14.90 -0.11 12.00
C ALA A 413 13.47 0.35 11.68
N ASN A 414 12.56 0.35 12.67
CA ASN A 414 11.13 0.56 12.46
C ASN A 414 10.67 1.96 12.90
N LYS A 415 9.62 2.47 12.27
CA LYS A 415 9.13 3.85 12.47
C LYS A 415 7.84 3.88 13.29
N ARG A 416 7.80 4.70 14.33
CA ARG A 416 6.69 4.74 15.29
C ARG A 416 5.92 6.05 15.14
N TYR A 417 4.61 5.96 14.92
CA TYR A 417 3.68 7.08 14.80
C TYR A 417 2.51 6.86 15.74
N HIS A 418 2.29 7.76 16.69
CA HIS A 418 1.20 7.65 17.67
C HIS A 418 0.81 9.00 18.27
N VAL A 419 -0.30 9.04 19.01
CA VAL A 419 -0.80 10.25 19.69
C VAL A 419 -0.54 10.26 21.21
N ILE A 420 -0.01 9.16 21.75
CA ILE A 420 0.25 8.98 23.19
C ILE A 420 1.31 9.98 23.68
N ARG A 421 1.02 10.63 24.81
CA ARG A 421 1.89 11.61 25.49
C ARG A 421 2.42 11.10 26.83
N ALA A 422 1.76 10.11 27.43
CA ALA A 422 2.21 9.49 28.66
C ALA A 422 3.63 8.93 28.52
N LYS A 423 4.37 8.96 29.63
CA LYS A 423 5.75 8.48 29.71
C LYS A 423 5.75 6.95 29.70
N PRO A 424 6.54 6.30 28.83
CA PRO A 424 6.80 4.88 29.02
C PRO A 424 7.61 4.67 30.32
N PRO A 425 7.41 3.54 31.03
CA PRO A 425 8.28 3.13 32.12
C PRO A 425 9.76 3.17 31.74
N SER A 426 10.62 3.52 32.69
CA SER A 426 12.08 3.51 32.50
C SER A 426 12.65 2.12 32.18
N THR A 427 11.88 1.06 32.47
CA THR A 427 12.23 -0.34 32.19
C THR A 427 11.93 -0.75 30.75
N TRP A 428 11.16 0.03 30.00
CA TRP A 428 10.88 -0.29 28.60
C TRP A 428 12.12 0.01 27.73
N PRO A 429 12.40 -0.81 26.71
CA PRO A 429 13.50 -0.58 25.77
C PRO A 429 13.11 0.51 24.77
N VAL A 430 12.92 1.74 25.25
CA VAL A 430 12.43 2.86 24.43
C VAL A 430 13.59 3.52 23.70
N ALA A 431 13.46 3.69 22.39
CA ALA A 431 14.37 4.53 21.63
C ALA A 431 14.15 6.00 22.00
N TYR A 432 15.25 6.73 22.27
CA TYR A 432 15.23 8.12 22.74
C TYR A 432 14.20 9.01 22.00
N ILE A 433 13.40 9.71 22.81
CA ILE A 433 12.33 10.63 22.39
C ILE A 433 12.98 11.91 21.85
N THR A 434 13.53 11.87 20.64
CA THR A 434 13.83 13.11 19.91
C THR A 434 12.67 13.36 18.94
N PRO A 435 11.85 14.41 19.12
CA PRO A 435 10.79 14.73 18.18
C PRO A 435 11.42 15.12 16.84
N TYR A 436 11.43 14.21 15.89
CA TYR A 436 11.85 14.50 14.53
C TYR A 436 10.72 15.17 13.76
N THR A 437 11.05 16.19 12.99
CA THR A 437 10.15 16.68 11.94
C THR A 437 10.09 15.64 10.83
N PHE A 438 8.89 15.18 10.50
CA PHE A 438 8.65 14.30 9.35
C PHE A 438 7.71 14.97 8.35
N ASN A 439 7.81 14.54 7.09
CA ASN A 439 6.94 15.04 6.03
C ASN A 439 5.58 14.34 6.08
N ASP A 440 4.51 15.13 6.27
CA ASP A 440 3.14 14.66 6.16
C ASP A 440 2.90 13.99 4.80
N VAL A 441 2.36 12.78 4.82
CA VAL A 441 2.07 11.96 3.64
C VAL A 441 1.10 12.66 2.69
N THR A 442 0.17 13.45 3.22
CA THR A 442 -0.79 14.23 2.42
C THR A 442 -0.12 15.36 1.64
N ARG A 443 1.09 15.76 2.04
CA ARG A 443 1.91 16.83 1.43
C ARG A 443 3.13 16.30 0.67
N ALA A 444 3.28 14.98 0.51
CA ALA A 444 4.46 14.36 -0.10
C ALA A 444 4.63 14.61 -1.62
N GLY A 445 3.75 15.40 -2.24
CA GLY A 445 3.86 15.81 -3.65
C GLY A 445 3.86 14.62 -4.61
N PHE A 446 4.98 14.40 -5.28
CA PHE A 446 5.20 13.34 -6.28
C PHE A 446 5.89 12.09 -5.73
N CYS A 447 6.22 12.05 -4.44
CA CYS A 447 6.78 10.85 -3.86
C CYS A 447 5.72 9.75 -3.87
N THR A 448 6.12 8.53 -4.19
CA THR A 448 5.32 7.34 -3.89
C THR A 448 5.02 7.33 -2.39
N THR A 449 3.76 7.10 -2.05
CA THR A 449 3.29 7.17 -0.66
C THR A 449 2.65 5.86 -0.22
N LEU A 450 1.34 5.85 0.00
CA LEU A 450 0.61 4.72 0.58
C LEU A 450 -0.68 4.52 -0.21
N GLY A 451 -1.03 3.25 -0.40
CA GLY A 451 -2.31 2.87 -0.97
C GLY A 451 -2.26 2.56 -2.47
N PRO A 452 -3.40 2.12 -3.02
CA PRO A 452 -3.49 1.42 -4.31
C PRO A 452 -3.35 2.31 -5.56
N ALA A 453 -3.04 3.60 -5.40
CA ALA A 453 -2.92 4.56 -6.50
C ALA A 453 -1.58 5.30 -6.49
N SER A 454 -0.74 5.09 -5.48
CA SER A 454 0.42 5.93 -5.17
C SER A 454 1.74 5.25 -5.55
N PHE A 455 1.70 4.43 -6.60
CA PHE A 455 2.84 3.74 -7.21
C PHE A 455 3.48 4.58 -8.30
N LYS A 456 4.73 4.27 -8.65
CA LYS A 456 5.59 5.14 -9.46
C LYS A 456 4.99 5.43 -10.83
N GLU A 457 4.44 4.41 -11.47
CA GLU A 457 3.89 4.46 -12.81
C GLU A 457 2.69 5.45 -12.87
N PRO A 458 1.63 5.30 -12.06
CA PRO A 458 0.59 6.32 -11.91
C PRO A 458 1.11 7.68 -11.41
N MET A 459 2.00 7.71 -10.43
CA MET A 459 2.46 8.95 -9.78
C MET A 459 3.22 9.87 -10.74
N ARG A 460 3.90 9.33 -11.76
CA ARG A 460 4.50 10.14 -12.82
C ARG A 460 3.46 10.91 -13.62
N ASN A 461 2.27 10.34 -13.80
CA ASN A 461 1.11 10.98 -14.41
C ASN A 461 0.29 11.82 -13.42
N LYS A 462 0.77 12.02 -12.19
CA LYS A 462 0.16 12.98 -11.27
C LYS A 462 0.30 14.38 -11.86
N LEU A 463 -0.78 15.14 -11.79
CA LEU A 463 -0.81 16.50 -12.32
C LEU A 463 0.06 17.41 -11.47
N ASP A 464 0.97 18.11 -12.12
CA ASP A 464 1.76 19.17 -11.51
C ASP A 464 0.93 20.45 -11.46
N THR A 465 0.33 20.70 -10.29
CA THR A 465 -0.54 21.86 -10.11
C THR A 465 0.21 23.17 -10.27
N GLU A 466 1.52 23.22 -9.96
CA GLU A 466 2.34 24.41 -10.14
C GLU A 466 2.63 24.63 -11.62
N ALA A 467 3.04 23.59 -12.34
CA ALA A 467 3.24 23.67 -13.78
C ALA A 467 1.94 24.04 -14.52
N ILE A 468 0.81 23.45 -14.14
CA ILE A 468 -0.50 23.77 -14.75
C ILE A 468 -0.92 25.20 -14.40
N ALA A 469 -0.70 25.66 -13.16
CA ALA A 469 -0.97 27.04 -12.79
C ALA A 469 -0.09 28.00 -13.59
N ALA A 470 1.19 27.70 -13.77
CA ALA A 470 2.13 28.48 -14.58
C ALA A 470 1.70 28.54 -16.06
N MET A 471 1.31 27.41 -16.66
CA MET A 471 0.78 27.34 -18.04
C MET A 471 -0.51 28.15 -18.24
N ARG A 472 -1.22 28.46 -17.15
CA ARG A 472 -2.52 29.16 -17.16
C ARG A 472 -2.46 30.61 -16.71
N LYS A 473 -1.37 31.05 -16.07
CA LYS A 473 -1.14 32.47 -15.78
C LYS A 473 -1.29 33.26 -17.10
N GLY A 474 -2.23 34.22 -17.11
CA GLY A 474 -2.48 35.10 -18.27
C GLY A 474 -3.48 34.61 -19.32
N LYS A 475 -4.15 33.45 -19.15
CA LYS A 475 -5.19 32.97 -20.09
C LYS A 475 -6.59 33.01 -19.46
N PRO A 476 -7.27 34.17 -19.42
CA PRO A 476 -8.66 34.23 -18.95
C PRO A 476 -9.60 33.45 -19.89
N GLY A 477 -10.51 32.67 -19.31
CA GLY A 477 -11.60 32.01 -20.06
C GLY A 477 -11.86 30.55 -19.71
N ARG A 478 -13.02 30.05 -20.14
CA ARG A 478 -13.38 28.63 -20.03
C ARG A 478 -12.43 27.80 -20.90
N PRO A 479 -11.70 26.81 -20.34
CA PRO A 479 -10.75 26.08 -21.14
C PRO A 479 -11.46 25.30 -22.26
N LYS A 480 -10.88 25.33 -23.46
CA LYS A 480 -11.42 24.65 -24.64
C LYS A 480 -11.59 23.17 -24.33
N LYS A 481 -12.76 22.59 -24.65
CA LYS A 481 -12.98 21.15 -24.54
C LYS A 481 -11.93 20.45 -25.39
N VAL A 482 -11.17 19.54 -24.80
CA VAL A 482 -10.25 18.68 -25.54
C VAL A 482 -11.11 17.76 -26.40
N ARG A 483 -11.00 17.87 -27.73
CA ARG A 483 -11.61 16.91 -28.67
C ARG A 483 -10.55 15.87 -28.98
N THR A 484 -10.73 14.65 -28.49
CA THR A 484 -9.77 13.55 -28.69
C THR A 484 -10.06 12.75 -29.96
N GLY A 485 -11.17 13.00 -30.66
CA GLY A 485 -11.64 12.18 -31.79
C GLY A 485 -12.19 10.81 -31.37
N GLU A 486 -12.03 10.42 -30.11
CA GLU A 486 -12.47 9.13 -29.58
C GLU A 486 -13.91 9.16 -29.05
N ARG A 487 -14.62 8.04 -29.20
CA ARG A 487 -16.00 7.84 -28.70
C ARG A 487 -16.04 7.94 -27.17
N GLY A 488 -16.82 8.88 -26.62
CA GLY A 488 -16.99 9.08 -25.18
C GLY A 488 -17.09 10.56 -24.79
N ARG A 489 -17.37 10.86 -23.51
CA ARG A 489 -17.37 12.24 -23.00
C ARG A 489 -15.92 12.67 -22.75
N PRO A 490 -15.38 13.68 -23.47
CA PRO A 490 -13.99 14.07 -23.28
C PRO A 490 -13.74 14.58 -21.86
N ARG A 491 -12.55 14.31 -21.34
CA ARG A 491 -12.11 14.83 -20.03
C ARG A 491 -12.24 16.35 -20.06
N LYS A 492 -13.00 16.90 -19.11
CA LYS A 492 -13.06 18.36 -18.95
C LYS A 492 -11.66 18.83 -18.57
N PRO A 493 -11.10 19.84 -19.23
CA PRO A 493 -9.90 20.49 -18.72
C PRO A 493 -10.18 20.98 -17.30
N LEU A 494 -9.20 20.84 -16.40
CA LEU A 494 -9.31 21.32 -15.03
C LEU A 494 -9.70 22.79 -15.02
N THR A 495 -10.38 23.31 -14.01
CA THR A 495 -10.55 24.76 -13.82
C THR A 495 -9.53 25.26 -12.81
N MET A 496 -9.28 26.58 -12.72
CA MET A 496 -8.42 27.12 -11.63
C MET A 496 -9.00 26.75 -10.26
N ALA A 497 -10.31 26.82 -10.07
CA ALA A 497 -10.98 26.36 -8.85
C ALA A 497 -10.75 24.86 -8.57
N THR A 498 -10.67 24.00 -9.59
CA THR A 498 -10.31 22.59 -9.41
C THR A 498 -8.84 22.44 -9.03
N ILE A 499 -7.93 23.18 -9.67
CA ILE A 499 -6.49 23.16 -9.36
C ILE A 499 -6.29 23.62 -7.91
N GLU A 500 -6.86 24.76 -7.53
CA GLU A 500 -6.82 25.29 -6.17
C GLU A 500 -7.41 24.30 -5.17
N ARG A 501 -8.49 23.59 -5.48
CA ARG A 501 -9.05 22.56 -4.60
C ARG A 501 -8.13 21.34 -4.45
N ILE A 502 -7.45 20.93 -5.52
CA ILE A 502 -6.48 19.83 -5.51
C ILE A 502 -5.22 20.25 -4.73
N SER A 503 -4.77 21.49 -4.90
CA SER A 503 -3.62 22.07 -4.19
C SER A 503 -3.94 22.47 -2.74
N ALA A 504 -5.21 22.76 -2.42
CA ALA A 504 -5.68 23.05 -1.07
C ALA A 504 -5.78 21.76 -0.25
N ILE A 505 -4.63 21.23 0.11
CA ILE A 505 -4.50 20.38 1.29
C ILE A 505 -4.92 21.24 2.50
N PRO A 506 -5.66 20.71 3.50
CA PRO A 506 -6.11 21.51 4.64
C PRO A 506 -4.93 22.25 5.25
N ARG A 507 -5.02 23.58 5.31
CA ARG A 507 -4.07 24.40 6.06
C ARG A 507 -4.16 23.92 7.51
N SER A 508 -3.10 23.27 8.01
CA SER A 508 -2.98 23.00 9.43
C SER A 508 -3.06 24.34 10.15
N VAL A 509 -3.76 24.38 11.27
CA VAL A 509 -3.76 25.52 12.18
C VAL A 509 -2.29 25.88 12.46
N LYS A 510 -1.92 27.15 12.31
CA LYS A 510 -0.56 27.63 12.55
C LYS A 510 -0.06 27.03 13.88
N ARG A 511 1.06 26.30 13.84
CA ARG A 511 1.77 25.83 15.03
C ARG A 511 1.90 27.00 16.01
N THR A 512 1.22 26.94 17.14
CA THR A 512 1.71 27.63 18.33
C THR A 512 3.03 26.96 18.65
N LYS A 513 4.15 27.67 18.45
CA LYS A 513 5.43 27.23 18.99
C LYS A 513 5.20 27.03 20.48
N VAL A 514 5.22 25.79 20.96
CA VAL A 514 5.34 25.52 22.39
C VAL A 514 6.76 25.95 22.72
N HIS A 515 6.91 27.18 23.22
CA HIS A 515 8.10 27.56 23.94
C HIS A 515 8.14 26.63 25.16
N VAL A 516 9.22 25.85 25.27
CA VAL A 516 9.64 25.33 26.56
C VAL A 516 10.11 26.58 27.30
N GLU A 517 9.23 27.19 28.08
CA GLU A 517 9.65 28.14 29.11
C GLU A 517 10.28 27.33 30.22
N GLU A 518 11.58 27.54 30.39
CA GLU A 518 12.29 27.16 31.62
C GLU A 518 11.70 28.01 32.75
N ASP A 519 11.16 27.33 33.76
CA ASP A 519 10.72 27.94 35.00
C ASP A 519 11.87 28.74 35.63
N LYS A 520 11.69 30.06 35.72
CA LYS A 520 12.33 30.88 36.74
C LYS A 520 11.27 31.66 37.51
N GLU A 521 11.22 31.35 38.79
CA GLU A 521 10.40 31.96 39.82
C GLU A 521 10.59 33.48 39.96
N ASN A 522 9.52 34.08 40.49
CA ASN A 522 9.40 35.35 41.24
C ASN A 522 9.40 36.67 40.46
N ALA A 523 8.25 37.36 40.42
CA ALA A 523 7.82 38.28 41.49
C ALA A 523 6.57 39.10 41.08
N GLU A 524 5.62 39.19 42.01
CA GLU A 524 4.72 40.33 42.30
C GLU A 524 3.77 40.91 41.23
N GLY A 525 2.47 40.86 41.55
CA GLY A 525 1.63 42.07 41.57
C GLY A 525 0.47 42.14 40.58
N GLY A 526 -0.75 42.27 41.12
CA GLY A 526 -1.80 43.11 40.52
C GLY A 526 -3.07 42.39 40.05
N LEU A 527 -4.14 42.54 40.84
CA LEU A 527 -5.53 42.30 40.46
C LEU A 527 -5.93 43.12 39.22
N GLU A 528 -6.81 42.58 38.36
CA GLU A 528 -8.14 43.17 38.09
C GLU A 528 -9.04 42.27 37.22
N ASP A 529 -10.31 42.24 37.61
CA ASP A 529 -11.43 41.52 37.01
C ASP A 529 -11.82 42.05 35.62
N VAL A 530 -12.03 41.16 34.64
CA VAL A 530 -12.88 41.44 33.48
C VAL A 530 -13.70 40.22 33.08
N VAL A 531 -15.01 40.32 33.30
CA VAL A 531 -16.07 39.41 32.85
C VAL A 531 -16.25 39.49 31.33
N PRO A 532 -16.31 38.36 30.57
CA PRO A 532 -16.71 38.41 29.16
C PRO A 532 -18.23 38.28 29.02
N THR A 533 -18.85 39.34 28.50
CA THR A 533 -20.26 39.35 28.08
C THR A 533 -20.47 38.57 26.78
N ARG A 534 -21.38 37.59 26.82
CA ARG A 534 -21.93 36.92 25.63
C ARG A 534 -22.71 37.92 24.76
N ARG A 535 -22.49 37.93 23.45
CA ARG A 535 -23.45 38.47 22.48
C ARG A 535 -23.89 37.40 21.48
N TYR A 536 -25.20 37.20 21.46
CA TYR A 536 -25.94 36.33 20.57
C TYR A 536 -25.98 36.88 19.14
N SER A 537 -26.03 35.93 18.21
CA SER A 537 -26.31 36.09 16.79
C SER A 537 -27.80 36.37 16.55
N THR A 538 -28.11 37.34 15.69
CA THR A 538 -29.35 37.35 14.90
C THR A 538 -29.01 37.63 13.44
N ARG A 539 -29.30 36.66 12.57
CA ARG A 539 -29.29 36.86 11.11
C ARG A 539 -30.74 36.88 10.66
N SER A 540 -31.24 38.07 10.35
CA SER A 540 -32.53 38.26 9.69
C SER A 540 -32.41 37.86 8.22
N GLY A 541 -33.38 37.08 7.76
CA GLY A 541 -33.59 36.83 6.34
C GLY A 541 -34.15 38.05 5.64
N LYS A 542 -33.89 38.14 4.33
CA LYS A 542 -34.69 38.94 3.41
C LYS A 542 -35.02 38.10 2.18
N ASN A 543 -36.27 38.28 1.78
CA ASN A 543 -37.01 37.69 0.67
C ASN A 543 -36.31 37.77 -0.68
#